data_AF-A0A139GVF5-F1
#
_entry.id   AF-A0A139GVF5-F1
#
_cell.length_a   1.000
_cell.length_b   1.000
_cell.length_c   1.000
_cell.angle_alpha   90.00
_cell.angle_beta   90.00
_cell.angle_gamma   90.00
#
_symmetry.space_group_name_H-M   'P 1'
#
loop_
_entity.id
_entity.type
_entity.pdbx_description
1 polymer ?
#
loop_
_entity_poly.entity_id
_entity_poly.type
_entity_poly.pdbx_seq_one_letter_code
_entity_poly.pdbx_strand_id
1 'polypeptide(L)'
;MVETKWDLFEEDETSRLMGLEPVRPTRPHANKTIAFLHQIWSCLRFPAIICASCLAGFVFRGVVHSSSFLPDSSNGTIWQQPPSLAVDAAWQALTRNYGFLITEADMRLLGKDPTDYVKVPSSYGYGSKKYLARFSHTHNIHCLNRIRKFLHHDYYGFANITVDWIHTRHCLHALLDHFVCNVQYDIFNYVWVEGEPWPQADLQFTRQCKSLDALIDWNEANRVDLDKRVLYLQPKAGDKIFPQDPEYRELEYKMERANPQFPNREEQRAENQRKLHDALTRWKETGIIPMMDREERERMSGW
;
A
#
# COMPACT_ATOMS: atom_id res chain seq x y z
N MET A 1 -23.65 -51.96 -6.11
CA MET A 1 -22.59 -51.20 -6.79
C MET A 1 -23.20 -49.93 -7.30
N VAL A 2 -23.01 -48.83 -6.57
CA VAL A 2 -23.42 -47.49 -7.00
C VAL A 2 -22.10 -46.77 -7.29
N GLU A 3 -21.80 -46.57 -8.57
CA GLU A 3 -20.72 -45.71 -9.04
C GLU A 3 -21.11 -44.27 -8.73
N THR A 4 -20.51 -43.68 -7.69
CA THR A 4 -20.52 -42.24 -7.51
C THR A 4 -19.36 -41.64 -8.30
N LYS A 5 -19.69 -41.10 -9.48
CA LYS A 5 -18.83 -40.16 -10.20
C LYS A 5 -18.64 -38.92 -9.32
N TRP A 6 -17.42 -38.69 -8.89
CA TRP A 6 -17.00 -37.41 -8.32
C TRP A 6 -16.53 -36.55 -9.48
N ASP A 7 -17.43 -35.73 -10.02
CA ASP A 7 -17.07 -34.68 -10.97
C ASP A 7 -16.24 -33.64 -10.22
N LEU A 8 -14.98 -33.53 -10.62
CA LEU A 8 -14.03 -32.51 -10.17
C LEU A 8 -14.66 -31.13 -10.44
N PHE A 9 -14.57 -30.23 -9.46
CA PHE A 9 -14.99 -28.83 -9.53
C PHE A 9 -14.77 -28.22 -10.94
N GLU A 10 -15.83 -28.12 -11.73
CA GLU A 10 -15.87 -27.29 -12.94
C GLU A 10 -16.03 -25.83 -12.50
N GLU A 11 -14.95 -25.07 -12.60
CA GLU A 11 -14.95 -23.60 -12.63
C GLU A 11 -15.71 -23.09 -13.89
N ASP A 12 -17.04 -23.25 -13.98
CA ASP A 12 -17.84 -22.58 -15.04
C ASP A 12 -19.35 -22.49 -14.77
N GLU A 13 -19.90 -23.05 -13.68
CA GLU A 13 -21.37 -23.01 -13.52
C GLU A 13 -21.91 -21.61 -13.19
N THR A 14 -21.17 -20.79 -12.44
CA THR A 14 -21.65 -19.46 -12.02
C THR A 14 -21.70 -18.46 -13.18
N SER A 15 -20.76 -18.53 -14.12
CA SER A 15 -20.68 -17.66 -15.30
C SER A 15 -21.76 -17.99 -16.34
N ARG A 16 -22.04 -19.29 -16.56
CA ARG A 16 -23.14 -19.74 -17.43
C ARG A 16 -24.52 -19.43 -16.88
N LEU A 17 -24.73 -19.59 -15.57
CA LEU A 17 -26.04 -19.37 -14.94
C LEU A 17 -26.45 -17.89 -14.92
N MET A 18 -25.49 -16.95 -14.98
CA MET A 18 -25.76 -15.51 -14.93
C MET A 18 -25.54 -14.78 -16.27
N GLY A 19 -25.08 -15.47 -17.32
CA GLY A 19 -24.81 -14.85 -18.63
C GLY A 19 -23.72 -13.77 -18.59
N LEU A 20 -22.81 -13.84 -17.62
CA LEU A 20 -21.76 -12.85 -17.42
C LEU A 20 -20.45 -13.36 -18.05
N GLU A 21 -19.96 -12.67 -19.07
CA GLU A 21 -18.63 -12.95 -19.62
C GLU A 21 -17.54 -12.63 -18.58
N PRO A 22 -16.44 -13.42 -18.50
CA PRO A 22 -15.32 -13.13 -17.61
C PRO A 22 -14.70 -11.76 -17.94
N VAL A 23 -14.84 -10.80 -17.02
CA VAL A 23 -14.19 -9.49 -17.15
C VAL A 23 -12.69 -9.67 -16.88
N ARG A 24 -11.88 -9.74 -17.96
CA ARG A 24 -10.43 -9.61 -17.82
C ARG A 24 -10.09 -8.16 -17.48
N PRO A 25 -9.12 -7.89 -16.59
CA PRO A 25 -8.66 -6.53 -16.32
C PRO A 25 -8.30 -5.85 -17.64
N THR A 26 -8.96 -4.74 -17.95
CA THR A 26 -8.66 -3.96 -19.15
C THR A 26 -7.27 -3.36 -18.99
N ARG A 27 -6.29 -3.87 -19.74
CA ARG A 27 -5.01 -3.18 -19.88
C ARG A 27 -5.30 -1.82 -20.51
N PRO A 28 -4.80 -0.69 -19.99
CA PRO A 28 -4.87 0.56 -20.72
C PRO A 28 -4.23 0.33 -22.10
N HIS A 29 -4.99 0.63 -23.15
CA HIS A 29 -4.51 0.57 -24.52
C HIS A 29 -3.27 1.46 -24.65
N ALA A 30 -2.09 0.85 -24.64
CA ALA A 30 -0.90 1.49 -25.16
C ALA A 30 -1.08 1.58 -26.69
N ASN A 31 -1.66 2.69 -27.15
CA ASN A 31 -1.52 3.09 -28.54
C ASN A 31 -0.03 3.31 -28.81
N LYS A 32 0.62 2.29 -29.37
CA LYS A 32 1.75 2.39 -30.31
C LYS A 32 2.12 0.99 -30.78
N THR A 33 1.84 0.76 -32.05
CA THR A 33 2.50 -0.22 -32.91
C THR A 33 4.01 0.06 -32.91
N ILE A 34 4.74 -0.36 -31.88
CA ILE A 34 6.20 -0.36 -31.84
C ILE A 34 6.68 -1.68 -31.21
N ALA A 35 7.05 -2.59 -32.11
CA ALA A 35 8.05 -3.63 -31.95
C ALA A 35 7.89 -4.67 -30.82
N PHE A 36 7.05 -5.67 -31.09
CA PHE A 36 7.10 -6.99 -30.46
C PHE A 36 8.43 -7.74 -30.70
N LEU A 37 9.34 -7.19 -31.54
CA LEU A 37 10.67 -7.73 -31.82
C LEU A 37 11.79 -7.15 -30.94
N HIS A 38 11.52 -6.11 -30.13
CA HIS A 38 12.54 -5.54 -29.23
C HIS A 38 12.63 -6.25 -27.85
N GLN A 39 11.64 -7.06 -27.48
CA GLN A 39 11.63 -7.74 -26.17
C GLN A 39 12.53 -8.99 -26.13
N ILE A 40 12.76 -9.64 -27.28
CA ILE A 40 13.63 -10.84 -27.36
C ILE A 40 15.12 -10.45 -27.49
N TRP A 41 15.42 -9.26 -28.02
CA TRP A 41 16.79 -8.74 -28.16
C TRP A 41 17.30 -7.94 -26.95
N SER A 42 16.50 -7.82 -25.89
CA SER A 42 16.91 -7.16 -24.64
C SER A 42 17.62 -8.10 -23.66
N CYS A 43 17.54 -9.42 -23.86
CA CYS A 43 18.23 -10.40 -23.01
C CYS A 43 19.70 -10.65 -23.40
N LEU A 44 20.12 -10.22 -24.61
CA LEU A 44 21.48 -10.45 -25.14
C LEU A 44 22.34 -9.17 -25.23
N ARG A 45 21.87 -8.06 -24.64
CA ARG A 45 22.62 -6.79 -24.49
C ARG A 45 22.81 -6.40 -23.02
N PHE A 46 22.99 -7.38 -22.14
CA PHE A 46 23.92 -7.15 -21.04
C PHE A 46 25.31 -7.08 -21.68
N PRO A 47 26.01 -5.92 -21.67
CA PRO A 47 27.45 -6.02 -21.81
C PRO A 47 27.91 -6.91 -20.65
N ALA A 48 28.68 -7.95 -20.96
CA ALA A 48 29.42 -8.76 -20.02
C ALA A 48 30.50 -7.93 -19.26
N ILE A 49 30.23 -6.65 -18.99
CA ILE A 49 31.06 -5.64 -18.33
C ILE A 49 30.21 -4.90 -17.27
N ILE A 50 29.27 -5.59 -16.64
CA ILE A 50 28.73 -5.23 -15.31
C ILE A 50 28.49 -6.54 -14.53
N CYS A 51 29.50 -7.41 -14.50
CA CYS A 51 29.40 -8.74 -13.87
C CYS A 51 30.11 -8.84 -12.50
N ALA A 52 30.71 -7.76 -11.98
CA ALA A 52 31.36 -7.83 -10.66
C ALA A 52 31.23 -6.56 -9.79
N SER A 53 31.03 -5.37 -10.37
CA SER A 53 31.15 -4.10 -9.64
C SER A 53 29.85 -3.35 -9.36
N CYS A 54 28.69 -3.74 -9.92
CA CYS A 54 27.40 -3.13 -9.57
C CYS A 54 26.48 -4.02 -8.73
N LEU A 55 26.86 -5.26 -8.42
CA LEU A 55 26.11 -6.12 -7.49
C LEU A 55 26.30 -5.71 -6.02
N ALA A 56 27.21 -4.78 -5.71
CA ALA A 56 27.47 -4.32 -4.35
C ALA A 56 26.36 -3.42 -3.77
N GLY A 57 25.35 -3.01 -4.57
CA GLY A 57 24.34 -2.03 -4.14
C GLY A 57 22.95 -2.58 -3.84
N PHE A 58 22.62 -3.81 -4.25
CA PHE A 58 21.31 -4.42 -3.96
C PHE A 58 21.52 -5.68 -3.13
N VAL A 59 21.36 -5.54 -1.82
CA VAL A 59 21.37 -6.68 -0.89
C VAL A 59 20.07 -7.47 -1.11
N PHE A 60 20.17 -8.57 -1.86
CA PHE A 60 19.11 -9.57 -1.94
C PHE A 60 19.30 -10.58 -0.82
N ARG A 61 18.23 -10.90 -0.10
CA ARG A 61 18.24 -11.97 0.89
C ARG A 61 17.45 -13.15 0.34
N GLY A 62 18.05 -14.33 0.33
CA GLY A 62 17.31 -15.58 0.14
C GLY A 62 16.42 -15.80 1.35
N VAL A 63 15.11 -15.88 1.14
CA VAL A 63 14.14 -16.13 2.20
C VAL A 63 13.23 -17.26 1.75
N VAL A 64 13.15 -18.31 2.56
CA VAL A 64 12.16 -19.37 2.39
C VAL A 64 10.90 -18.93 3.11
N HIS A 65 9.78 -18.86 2.38
CA HIS A 65 8.46 -18.59 2.96
C HIS A 65 7.63 -19.87 2.89
N SER A 66 7.01 -20.25 4.01
CA SER A 66 6.06 -21.35 4.10
C SER A 66 4.70 -20.75 4.42
N SER A 67 3.73 -20.94 3.52
CA SER A 67 2.31 -20.68 3.79
C SER A 67 1.50 -21.99 3.82
N SER A 68 2.19 -23.09 4.11
CA SER A 68 1.60 -24.43 4.06
C SER A 68 0.63 -24.63 5.23
N PHE A 69 -0.47 -25.35 4.98
CA PHE A 69 -1.35 -25.87 6.03
C PHE A 69 -0.76 -27.09 6.73
N LEU A 70 0.35 -27.63 6.21
CA LEU A 70 1.11 -28.70 6.84
C LEU A 70 1.74 -28.20 8.13
N PRO A 71 1.92 -29.07 9.14
CA PRO A 71 2.52 -28.68 10.40
C PRO A 71 3.92 -28.11 10.16
N ASP A 72 4.04 -26.79 10.28
CA ASP A 72 5.32 -26.10 10.33
C ASP A 72 5.82 -26.11 11.78
N SER A 73 7.09 -26.45 11.97
CA SER A 73 7.78 -26.41 13.26
C SER A 73 7.87 -25.00 13.86
N SER A 74 7.60 -23.94 13.08
CA SER A 74 7.42 -22.60 13.63
C SER A 74 6.03 -22.50 14.27
N ASN A 75 5.94 -22.55 15.61
CA ASN A 75 4.80 -21.98 16.35
C ASN A 75 4.41 -20.66 15.67
N GLY A 76 3.22 -20.62 15.06
CA GLY A 76 2.85 -19.67 14.01
C GLY A 76 3.45 -18.26 14.16
N THR A 77 3.96 -17.71 13.06
CA THR A 77 4.59 -16.38 13.04
C THR A 77 3.67 -15.34 13.68
N ILE A 78 4.22 -14.29 14.31
CA ILE A 78 3.45 -13.21 14.95
C ILE A 78 2.36 -12.63 14.03
N TRP A 79 2.57 -12.68 12.72
CA TRP A 79 1.66 -12.18 11.69
C TRP A 79 0.36 -12.99 11.55
N GLN A 80 0.37 -14.26 11.96
CA GLN A 80 -0.74 -15.22 11.87
C GLN A 80 -1.49 -15.40 13.20
N GLN A 81 -1.02 -14.77 14.28
CA GLN A 81 -1.63 -14.91 15.60
C GLN A 81 -2.95 -14.13 15.70
N PRO A 82 -3.86 -14.54 16.61
CA PRO A 82 -5.08 -13.77 16.92
C PRO A 82 -4.77 -12.31 17.30
N PRO A 83 -5.73 -11.38 17.11
CA PRO A 83 -5.59 -9.97 17.47
C PRO A 83 -5.01 -9.75 18.86
N SER A 84 -3.95 -8.94 18.94
CA SER A 84 -3.35 -8.47 20.18
C SER A 84 -2.51 -7.22 19.91
N LEU A 85 -2.13 -6.49 20.96
CA LEU A 85 -1.23 -5.34 20.83
C LEU A 85 0.11 -5.70 20.18
N ALA A 86 0.64 -6.90 20.45
CA ALA A 86 1.89 -7.36 19.85
C ALA A 86 1.75 -7.61 18.33
N VAL A 87 0.62 -8.19 17.92
CA VAL A 87 0.29 -8.38 16.49
C VAL A 87 0.13 -7.03 15.81
N ASP A 88 -0.60 -6.10 16.41
CA ASP A 88 -0.77 -4.76 15.84
C ASP A 88 0.54 -4.00 15.73
N ALA A 89 1.41 -4.07 16.73
CA ALA A 89 2.73 -3.44 16.69
C ALA A 89 3.61 -4.03 15.57
N ALA A 90 3.57 -5.36 15.38
CA ALA A 90 4.25 -6.02 14.28
C ALA A 90 3.74 -5.50 12.92
N TRP A 91 2.42 -5.54 12.70
CA TRP A 91 1.79 -5.03 11.46
C TRP A 91 2.07 -3.55 11.22
N GLN A 92 2.01 -2.72 12.27
CA GLN A 92 2.31 -1.30 12.17
C GLN A 92 3.75 -1.03 11.72
N ALA A 93 4.72 -1.84 12.17
CA ALA A 93 6.12 -1.70 11.78
C ALA A 93 6.32 -1.84 10.25
N LEU A 94 5.54 -2.70 9.58
CA LEU A 94 5.59 -2.88 8.13
C LEU A 94 4.81 -1.79 7.36
N THR A 95 3.80 -1.19 7.98
CA THR A 95 2.93 -0.18 7.34
C THR A 95 3.40 1.26 7.54
N ARG A 96 4.63 1.48 8.05
CA ARG A 96 5.22 2.81 8.26
C ARG A 96 5.32 3.55 6.93
N ASN A 97 4.29 4.29 6.62
CA ASN A 97 4.16 5.07 5.41
C ASN A 97 4.60 6.49 5.76
N TYR A 98 5.87 6.83 5.55
CA TYR A 98 6.37 8.17 5.81
C TYR A 98 6.41 8.98 4.51
N GLY A 99 5.86 10.20 4.55
CA GLY A 99 5.94 11.10 3.41
C GLY A 99 7.36 11.59 3.21
N PHE A 100 7.83 11.62 1.97
CA PHE A 100 9.12 12.20 1.57
C PHE A 100 8.90 13.14 0.38
N LEU A 101 9.93 13.93 0.04
CA LEU A 101 9.86 14.85 -1.09
C LEU A 101 10.70 14.36 -2.27
N ILE A 102 10.14 14.51 -3.47
CA ILE A 102 10.80 14.25 -4.75
C ILE A 102 10.87 15.51 -5.60
N THR A 103 11.76 15.48 -6.60
CA THR A 103 11.97 16.58 -7.52
C THR A 103 10.93 16.57 -8.65
N GLU A 104 10.86 17.66 -9.40
CA GLU A 104 10.04 17.72 -10.62
C GLU A 104 10.50 16.70 -11.66
N ALA A 105 11.82 16.46 -11.77
CA ALA A 105 12.37 15.47 -12.68
C ALA A 105 11.88 14.06 -12.33
N ASP A 106 11.86 13.73 -11.03
CA ASP A 106 11.32 12.45 -10.55
C ASP A 106 9.83 12.29 -10.92
N MET A 107 9.01 13.33 -10.74
CA MET A 107 7.60 13.31 -11.14
C MET A 107 7.42 13.02 -12.63
N ARG A 108 8.25 13.64 -13.48
CA ARG A 108 8.23 13.40 -14.93
C ARG A 108 8.67 11.98 -15.29
N LEU A 109 9.65 11.41 -14.59
CA LEU A 109 10.04 10.00 -14.74
C LEU A 109 8.92 9.04 -14.33
N LEU A 110 8.09 9.42 -13.35
CA LEU A 110 6.88 8.68 -12.96
C LEU A 110 5.72 8.86 -13.95
N GLY A 111 5.92 9.60 -15.06
CA GLY A 111 4.88 9.90 -16.05
C GLY A 111 3.77 10.80 -15.51
N LYS A 112 4.08 11.60 -14.48
CA LYS A 112 3.13 12.52 -13.84
C LYS A 112 3.38 13.96 -14.29
N ASP A 113 2.32 14.72 -14.55
CA ASP A 113 2.41 16.15 -14.79
C ASP A 113 2.55 16.89 -13.45
N PRO A 114 3.67 17.57 -13.16
CA PRO A 114 3.89 18.25 -11.87
C PRO A 114 2.87 19.35 -11.54
N THR A 115 2.11 19.86 -12.52
CA THR A 115 1.09 20.89 -12.30
C THR A 115 -0.15 20.38 -11.56
N ASP A 116 -0.38 19.07 -11.60
CA ASP A 116 -1.55 18.41 -11.01
C ASP A 116 -1.37 18.03 -9.52
N TYR A 117 -0.17 18.15 -8.97
CA TYR A 117 0.19 17.54 -7.70
C TYR A 117 0.57 18.56 -6.62
N VAL A 118 0.38 18.12 -5.37
CA VAL A 118 0.68 18.90 -4.16
C VAL A 118 2.18 19.22 -4.10
N LYS A 119 2.48 20.52 -3.91
CA LYS A 119 3.84 21.06 -3.82
C LYS A 119 4.05 21.81 -2.51
N VAL A 120 5.13 21.48 -1.81
CA VAL A 120 5.60 22.32 -0.69
C VAL A 120 6.25 23.60 -1.24
N PRO A 121 6.07 24.76 -0.59
CA PRO A 121 6.71 25.99 -1.05
C PRO A 121 8.24 25.90 -0.94
N SER A 122 8.93 26.47 -1.95
CA SER A 122 10.40 26.50 -2.00
C SER A 122 11.04 27.12 -0.75
N SER A 123 10.32 28.02 -0.06
CA SER A 123 10.78 28.66 1.17
C SER A 123 11.01 27.67 2.31
N TYR A 124 10.44 26.47 2.28
CA TYR A 124 10.60 25.48 3.37
C TYR A 124 12.01 24.88 3.45
N GLY A 125 12.87 25.12 2.45
CA GLY A 125 14.30 24.77 2.52
C GLY A 125 14.65 23.37 2.00
N TYR A 126 13.74 22.68 1.33
CA TYR A 126 13.96 21.33 0.77
C TYR A 126 14.65 21.32 -0.61
N GLY A 127 15.19 22.47 -1.05
CA GLY A 127 15.87 22.61 -2.33
C GLY A 127 14.95 22.36 -3.53
N SER A 128 15.40 21.49 -4.45
CA SER A 128 14.63 21.09 -5.63
C SER A 128 13.53 20.06 -5.34
N LYS A 129 13.54 19.43 -4.16
CA LYS A 129 12.54 18.45 -3.74
C LYS A 129 11.30 19.19 -3.21
N LYS A 130 10.19 19.08 -3.92
CA LYS A 130 8.97 19.86 -3.65
C LYS A 130 7.69 19.06 -3.66
N TYR A 131 7.70 17.86 -4.22
CA TYR A 131 6.50 17.06 -4.42
C TYR A 131 6.40 15.98 -3.36
N LEU A 132 5.28 15.95 -2.64
CA LEU A 132 5.04 14.96 -1.61
C LEU A 132 4.80 13.59 -2.25
N ALA A 133 5.56 12.60 -1.82
CA ALA A 133 5.47 11.22 -2.30
C ALA A 133 5.52 10.23 -1.12
N ARG A 134 5.06 9.02 -1.39
CA ARG A 134 4.99 7.89 -0.46
C ARG A 134 5.27 6.61 -1.23
N PHE A 135 5.82 5.60 -0.56
CA PHE A 135 6.06 4.29 -1.21
C PHE A 135 4.76 3.51 -1.36
N SER A 136 4.44 3.09 -2.59
CA SER A 136 3.28 2.25 -2.89
C SER A 136 3.28 0.92 -2.13
N HIS A 137 4.44 0.32 -1.86
CA HIS A 137 4.56 -0.90 -1.07
C HIS A 137 3.90 -0.78 0.32
N THR A 138 4.11 0.34 1.03
CA THR A 138 3.54 0.55 2.36
C THR A 138 2.02 0.69 2.31
N HIS A 139 1.47 1.20 1.20
CA HIS A 139 0.03 1.21 0.93
C HIS A 139 -0.50 -0.21 0.73
N ASN A 140 0.20 -1.07 -0.01
CA ASN A 140 -0.22 -2.46 -0.20
C ASN A 140 -0.27 -3.23 1.13
N ILE A 141 0.76 -3.09 1.99
CA ILE A 141 0.73 -3.72 3.32
C ILE A 141 -0.38 -3.09 4.19
N HIS A 142 -0.60 -1.78 4.11
CA HIS A 142 -1.71 -1.13 4.80
C HIS A 142 -3.06 -1.73 4.38
N CYS A 143 -3.28 -1.93 3.08
CA CYS A 143 -4.47 -2.58 2.54
C CYS A 143 -4.63 -4.01 3.09
N LEU A 144 -3.55 -4.79 3.11
CA LEU A 144 -3.55 -6.14 3.67
C LEU A 144 -3.89 -6.14 5.17
N ASN A 145 -3.29 -5.23 5.94
CA ASN A 145 -3.56 -5.10 7.38
C ASN A 145 -5.01 -4.64 7.63
N ARG A 146 -5.57 -3.79 6.77
CA ARG A 146 -6.98 -3.37 6.86
C ARG A 146 -7.92 -4.55 6.65
N ILE A 147 -7.66 -5.39 5.65
CA ILE A 147 -8.40 -6.65 5.43
C ILE A 147 -8.28 -7.57 6.65
N ARG A 148 -7.06 -7.77 7.17
CA ARG A 148 -6.85 -8.56 8.40
C ARG A 148 -7.70 -8.04 9.57
N LYS A 149 -7.69 -6.72 9.83
CA LYS A 149 -8.51 -6.12 10.89
C LYS A 149 -10.00 -6.31 10.61
N PHE A 150 -10.43 -6.20 9.36
CA PHE A 150 -11.82 -6.43 8.96
C PHE A 150 -12.29 -7.86 9.23
N LEU A 151 -11.44 -8.87 8.99
CA LEU A 151 -11.72 -10.28 9.34
C LEU A 151 -11.87 -10.51 10.85
N HIS A 152 -11.38 -9.59 11.67
CA HIS A 152 -11.52 -9.60 13.13
C HIS A 152 -12.37 -8.42 13.62
N HIS A 153 -13.44 -8.06 12.90
CA HIS A 153 -14.28 -6.92 13.24
C HIS A 153 -14.85 -6.97 14.67
N ASP A 154 -15.09 -8.16 15.21
CA ASP A 154 -15.57 -8.34 16.59
C ASP A 154 -14.55 -7.84 17.62
N TYR A 155 -13.26 -7.91 17.31
CA TYR A 155 -12.18 -7.42 18.16
C TYR A 155 -11.91 -5.93 17.95
N TYR A 156 -11.77 -5.49 16.70
CA TYR A 156 -11.35 -4.11 16.41
C TYR A 156 -12.49 -3.10 16.54
N GLY A 157 -13.73 -3.54 16.33
CA GLY A 157 -14.86 -2.64 16.18
C GLY A 157 -14.74 -1.78 14.92
N PHE A 158 -15.88 -1.55 14.27
CA PHE A 158 -15.95 -0.63 13.15
C PHE A 158 -17.13 0.30 13.38
N ALA A 159 -16.85 1.60 13.45
CA ALA A 159 -17.88 2.61 13.70
C ALA A 159 -18.96 2.58 12.61
N ASN A 160 -18.61 2.19 11.38
CA ASN A 160 -19.57 2.00 10.31
C ASN A 160 -19.10 0.92 9.32
N ILE A 161 -19.71 -0.25 9.42
CA ILE A 161 -19.39 -1.40 8.56
C ILE A 161 -19.49 -1.08 7.06
N THR A 162 -20.35 -0.15 6.62
CA THR A 162 -20.51 0.22 5.21
C THR A 162 -19.30 0.98 4.68
N VAL A 163 -18.80 1.96 5.42
CA VAL A 163 -17.59 2.72 5.01
C VAL A 163 -16.35 1.85 5.10
N ASP A 164 -16.28 1.04 6.14
CA ASP A 164 -15.22 0.04 6.30
C ASP A 164 -15.25 -1.00 5.17
N TRP A 165 -16.43 -1.39 4.70
CA TRP A 165 -16.58 -2.25 3.53
C TRP A 165 -16.12 -1.58 2.24
N ILE A 166 -16.48 -0.30 2.01
CA ILE A 166 -16.02 0.46 0.84
C ILE A 166 -14.48 0.54 0.83
N HIS A 167 -13.88 0.83 1.99
CA HIS A 167 -12.42 0.88 2.13
C HIS A 167 -11.81 -0.51 1.89
N THR A 168 -12.36 -1.56 2.50
CA THR A 168 -11.89 -2.94 2.32
C THR A 168 -11.96 -3.37 0.86
N ARG A 169 -13.03 -3.01 0.14
CA ARG A 169 -13.16 -3.24 -1.31
C ARG A 169 -12.07 -2.52 -2.11
N HIS A 170 -11.80 -1.25 -1.79
CA HIS A 170 -10.69 -0.51 -2.41
C HIS A 170 -9.33 -1.18 -2.14
N CYS A 171 -9.09 -1.62 -0.90
CA CYS A 171 -7.89 -2.34 -0.51
C CYS A 171 -7.70 -3.65 -1.28
N LEU A 172 -8.78 -4.44 -1.44
CA LEU A 172 -8.75 -5.67 -2.23
C LEU A 172 -8.39 -5.39 -3.68
N HIS A 173 -8.98 -4.35 -4.28
CA HIS A 173 -8.68 -3.98 -5.65
C HIS A 173 -7.22 -3.50 -5.82
N ALA A 174 -6.72 -2.65 -4.93
CA ALA A 174 -5.33 -2.18 -4.97
C ALA A 174 -4.31 -3.34 -4.86
N LEU A 175 -4.61 -4.34 -4.02
CA LEU A 175 -3.80 -5.56 -3.93
C LEU A 175 -3.87 -6.41 -5.20
N LEU A 176 -5.08 -6.59 -5.77
CA LEU A 176 -5.26 -7.31 -7.04
C LEU A 176 -4.45 -6.66 -8.17
N ASP A 177 -4.56 -5.34 -8.33
CA ASP A 177 -3.81 -4.57 -9.33
C ASP A 177 -2.30 -4.76 -9.14
N HIS A 178 -1.83 -4.74 -7.89
CA HIS A 178 -0.43 -4.99 -7.58
C HIS A 178 0.03 -6.39 -7.99
N PHE A 179 -0.74 -7.44 -7.65
CA PHE A 179 -0.37 -8.83 -7.96
C PHE A 179 -0.45 -9.13 -9.47
N VAL A 180 -1.43 -8.58 -10.18
CA VAL A 180 -1.54 -8.73 -11.64
C VAL A 180 -0.41 -7.98 -12.36
N CYS A 181 0.07 -6.87 -11.80
CA CYS A 181 1.23 -6.14 -12.32
C CYS A 181 2.57 -6.83 -11.98
N ASN A 182 2.64 -7.53 -10.85
CA ASN A 182 3.85 -8.18 -10.33
C ASN A 182 3.64 -9.70 -10.21
N VAL A 183 3.36 -10.33 -11.35
CA VAL A 183 3.10 -11.78 -11.41
C VAL A 183 4.31 -12.56 -10.92
N GLN A 184 4.07 -13.51 -10.02
CA GLN A 184 5.06 -14.45 -9.54
C GLN A 184 5.10 -15.68 -10.46
N TYR A 185 6.30 -16.17 -10.76
CA TYR A 185 6.52 -17.36 -11.58
C TYR A 185 6.97 -18.58 -10.76
N ASP A 186 6.80 -18.52 -9.43
CA ASP A 186 7.07 -19.65 -8.56
C ASP A 186 6.14 -20.82 -8.92
N ILE A 187 6.67 -22.04 -8.93
CA ILE A 187 5.92 -23.26 -9.21
C ILE A 187 5.84 -24.07 -7.91
N PHE A 188 4.62 -24.45 -7.51
CA PHE A 188 4.42 -25.35 -6.38
C PHE A 188 4.26 -26.79 -6.85
N ASN A 189 4.63 -27.74 -5.98
CA ASN A 189 4.46 -29.17 -6.21
C ASN A 189 3.37 -29.74 -5.29
N TYR A 190 3.15 -31.05 -5.36
CA TYR A 190 2.23 -31.75 -4.46
C TYR A 190 2.94 -32.86 -3.68
N VAL A 191 2.48 -33.10 -2.46
CA VAL A 191 2.98 -34.12 -1.54
C VAL A 191 1.83 -34.97 -0.99
N TRP A 192 2.12 -36.23 -0.64
CA TRP A 192 1.17 -37.08 0.06
C TRP A 192 1.21 -36.81 1.56
N VAL A 193 0.04 -36.69 2.17
CA VAL A 193 -0.12 -36.40 3.60
C VAL A 193 -0.99 -37.49 4.21
N GLU A 194 -0.57 -38.00 5.37
CA GLU A 194 -1.31 -39.03 6.07
C GLU A 194 -2.73 -38.54 6.43
N GLY A 195 -3.74 -39.35 6.12
CA GLY A 195 -5.15 -39.03 6.37
C GLY A 195 -5.84 -38.21 5.27
N GLU A 196 -5.10 -37.61 4.34
CA GLU A 196 -5.67 -36.82 3.26
C GLU A 196 -6.03 -37.70 2.04
N PRO A 197 -7.25 -37.61 1.48
CA PRO A 197 -7.67 -38.46 0.36
C PRO A 197 -7.07 -38.03 -1.00
N TRP A 198 -6.44 -36.85 -1.06
CA TRP A 198 -5.86 -36.26 -2.26
C TRP A 198 -4.49 -35.66 -1.95
N PRO A 199 -3.61 -35.51 -2.97
CA PRO A 199 -2.30 -34.92 -2.76
C PRO A 199 -2.43 -33.44 -2.36
N GLN A 200 -1.63 -33.00 -1.39
CA GLN A 200 -1.66 -31.64 -0.83
C GLN A 200 -0.61 -30.76 -1.49
N ALA A 201 -0.90 -29.48 -1.67
CA ALA A 201 0.04 -28.54 -2.28
C ALA A 201 1.21 -28.23 -1.32
N ASP A 202 2.43 -28.37 -1.81
CA ASP A 202 3.64 -27.88 -1.14
C ASP A 202 3.87 -26.40 -1.50
N LEU A 203 3.47 -25.53 -0.58
CA LEU A 203 3.54 -24.07 -0.71
C LEU A 203 4.82 -23.47 -0.09
N GLN A 204 5.91 -24.24 -0.06
CA GLN A 204 7.23 -23.73 0.33
C GLN A 204 7.96 -23.17 -0.88
N PHE A 205 8.32 -21.89 -0.81
CA PHE A 205 9.04 -21.20 -1.89
C PHE A 205 10.34 -20.61 -1.40
N THR A 206 11.41 -20.80 -2.16
CA THR A 206 12.68 -20.08 -1.95
C THR A 206 12.68 -18.84 -2.83
N ARG A 207 12.66 -17.65 -2.22
CA ARG A 207 12.58 -16.37 -2.95
C ARG A 207 13.82 -15.52 -2.71
N GLN A 208 14.20 -14.76 -3.73
CA GLN A 208 15.15 -13.65 -3.58
C GLN A 208 14.36 -12.36 -3.34
N CYS A 209 14.41 -11.87 -2.10
CA CYS A 209 13.67 -10.70 -1.68
C CYS A 209 14.57 -9.46 -1.67
N LYS A 210 14.01 -8.31 -2.08
CA LYS A 210 14.62 -7.00 -1.82
C LYS A 210 14.55 -6.70 -0.33
N SER A 211 15.58 -6.07 0.23
CA SER A 211 15.58 -5.68 1.64
C SER A 211 14.48 -4.66 1.93
N LEU A 212 13.52 -5.05 2.76
CA LEU A 212 12.50 -4.15 3.28
C LEU A 212 13.10 -3.18 4.30
N ASP A 213 13.98 -3.66 5.17
CA ASP A 213 14.62 -2.86 6.22
C ASP A 213 15.38 -1.67 5.62
N ALA A 214 16.15 -1.89 4.54
CA ALA A 214 16.86 -0.82 3.85
C ALA A 214 15.91 0.26 3.29
N LEU A 215 14.72 -0.13 2.82
CA LEU A 215 13.72 0.81 2.34
C LEU A 215 13.11 1.61 3.49
N ILE A 216 12.79 0.95 4.60
CA ILE A 216 12.24 1.58 5.81
C ILE A 216 13.24 2.57 6.39
N ASP A 217 14.50 2.17 6.55
CA ASP A 217 15.58 3.02 7.08
C ASP A 217 15.78 4.27 6.21
N TRP A 218 15.81 4.09 4.88
CA TRP A 218 15.88 5.21 3.96
C TRP A 218 14.65 6.11 4.06
N ASN A 219 13.44 5.53 4.15
CA ASN A 219 12.21 6.31 4.25
C ASN A 219 12.18 7.13 5.55
N GLU A 220 12.60 6.55 6.67
CA GLU A 220 12.68 7.21 7.97
C GLU A 220 13.71 8.35 7.96
N ALA A 221 14.87 8.15 7.34
CA ALA A 221 15.90 9.20 7.21
C ALA A 221 15.49 10.36 6.29
N ASN A 222 14.57 10.14 5.35
CA ASN A 222 14.14 11.13 4.35
C ASN A 222 12.71 11.67 4.59
N ARG A 223 12.12 11.35 5.73
CA ARG A 223 10.73 11.69 6.02
C ARG A 223 10.54 13.19 6.27
N VAL A 224 9.41 13.72 5.83
CA VAL A 224 8.97 15.10 6.04
C VAL A 224 7.60 15.19 6.71
N ASP A 225 6.97 14.05 7.00
CA ASP A 225 5.64 13.97 7.63
C ASP A 225 5.62 14.45 9.09
N LEU A 226 6.79 14.63 9.70
CA LEU A 226 6.92 15.25 11.03
C LEU A 226 7.10 16.76 10.98
N ASP A 227 7.42 17.35 9.84
CA ASP A 227 7.45 18.80 9.69
C ASP A 227 6.00 19.32 9.69
N LYS A 228 5.59 20.05 10.74
CA LYS A 228 4.22 20.55 10.86
C LYS A 228 3.82 21.47 9.70
N ARG A 229 4.79 22.11 9.03
CA ARG A 229 4.54 22.92 7.83
C ARG A 229 4.10 22.07 6.63
N VAL A 230 4.57 20.83 6.56
CA VAL A 230 4.23 19.85 5.52
C VAL A 230 3.00 19.05 5.93
N LEU A 231 2.93 18.62 7.18
CA LEU A 231 1.82 17.81 7.69
C LEU A 231 0.46 18.51 7.58
N TYR A 232 0.42 19.81 7.89
CA TYR A 232 -0.81 20.60 7.86
C TYR A 232 -0.96 21.42 6.57
N LEU A 233 -0.24 21.06 5.51
CA LEU A 233 -0.24 21.78 4.25
C LEU A 233 -1.66 21.99 3.72
N GLN A 234 -1.95 23.22 3.28
CA GLN A 234 -3.25 23.62 2.76
C GLN A 234 -3.18 23.92 1.27
N PRO A 235 -4.27 23.68 0.51
CA PRO A 235 -4.35 24.10 -0.87
C PRO A 235 -4.15 25.60 -1.02
N LYS A 236 -3.41 26.01 -2.05
CA LYS A 236 -3.20 27.42 -2.40
C LYS A 236 -4.03 27.80 -3.62
N ALA A 237 -4.20 29.10 -3.81
CA ALA A 237 -4.78 29.61 -5.04
C ALA A 237 -4.00 29.09 -6.26
N GLY A 238 -4.72 28.50 -7.22
CA GLY A 238 -4.15 27.90 -8.42
C GLY A 238 -3.71 26.44 -8.29
N ASP A 239 -3.81 25.80 -7.12
CA ASP A 239 -3.64 24.35 -7.01
C ASP A 239 -4.83 23.62 -7.62
N LYS A 240 -4.57 22.50 -8.31
CA LYS A 240 -5.61 21.65 -8.87
C LYS A 240 -6.33 20.88 -7.76
N ILE A 241 -7.65 21.02 -7.71
CA ILE A 241 -8.51 20.28 -6.79
C ILE A 241 -9.36 19.31 -7.61
N PHE A 242 -9.15 18.02 -7.39
CA PHE A 242 -9.99 17.00 -8.02
C PHE A 242 -11.35 16.93 -7.31
N PRO A 243 -12.47 16.81 -8.05
CA PRO A 243 -13.77 16.63 -7.44
C PRO A 243 -13.83 15.30 -6.70
N GLN A 244 -14.48 15.31 -5.53
CA GLN A 244 -14.82 14.09 -4.80
C GLN A 244 -15.99 13.39 -5.50
N ASP A 245 -16.07 12.07 -5.37
CA ASP A 245 -17.26 11.30 -5.74
C ASP A 245 -18.51 11.81 -4.96
N PRO A 246 -19.59 12.21 -5.65
CA PRO A 246 -20.81 12.69 -5.00
C PRO A 246 -21.46 11.69 -4.04
N GLU A 247 -21.42 10.40 -4.35
CA GLU A 247 -22.01 9.36 -3.49
C GLU A 247 -21.21 9.21 -2.20
N TYR A 248 -19.88 9.21 -2.32
CA TYR A 248 -18.99 9.21 -1.16
C TYR A 248 -19.21 10.45 -0.29
N ARG A 249 -19.39 11.61 -0.92
CA ARG A 249 -19.63 12.87 -0.21
C ARG A 249 -20.95 12.87 0.57
N GLU A 250 -22.00 12.31 -0.01
CA GLU A 250 -23.29 12.16 0.69
C GLU A 250 -23.19 11.19 1.88
N LEU A 251 -22.46 10.08 1.72
CA LEU A 251 -22.19 9.16 2.83
C LEU A 251 -21.41 9.85 3.95
N GLU A 252 -20.39 10.63 3.60
CA GLU A 252 -19.60 11.42 4.56
C GLU A 252 -20.50 12.40 5.34
N TYR A 253 -21.35 13.19 4.67
CA TYR A 253 -22.29 14.10 5.36
C TYR A 253 -23.29 13.38 6.26
N LYS A 254 -23.72 12.16 5.91
CA LYS A 254 -24.56 11.34 6.80
C LYS A 254 -23.78 10.93 8.05
N MET A 255 -22.52 10.56 7.92
CA MET A 255 -21.67 10.17 9.05
C MET A 255 -21.39 11.33 10.00
N GLU A 256 -21.07 12.51 9.46
CA GLU A 256 -20.81 13.71 10.25
C GLU A 256 -22.05 14.10 11.06
N ARG A 257 -23.24 14.06 10.44
CA ARG A 257 -24.51 14.32 11.14
C ARG A 257 -24.84 13.27 12.21
N ALA A 258 -24.50 12.01 11.97
CA ALA A 258 -24.74 10.93 12.93
C ALA A 258 -23.75 10.93 14.10
N ASN A 259 -22.58 11.58 13.95
CA ASN A 259 -21.53 11.59 14.95
C ASN A 259 -21.03 13.02 15.26
N PRO A 260 -21.89 13.90 15.81
CA PRO A 260 -21.55 15.30 16.07
C PRO A 260 -20.43 15.49 17.11
N GLN A 261 -20.07 14.42 17.85
CA GLN A 261 -18.95 14.43 18.79
C GLN A 261 -17.57 14.44 18.11
N PHE A 262 -17.49 14.06 16.83
CA PHE A 262 -16.25 14.08 16.06
C PHE A 262 -16.23 15.29 15.13
N PRO A 263 -15.08 15.94 14.96
CA PRO A 263 -15.00 17.10 14.09
C PRO A 263 -15.30 16.72 12.65
N ASN A 264 -16.16 17.49 11.97
CA ASN A 264 -16.45 17.30 10.56
C ASN A 264 -15.26 17.74 9.68
N ARG A 265 -15.30 17.49 8.36
CA ARG A 265 -14.19 17.82 7.44
C ARG A 265 -13.87 19.31 7.36
N GLU A 266 -14.86 20.18 7.52
CA GLU A 266 -14.66 21.62 7.51
C GLU A 266 -13.94 22.07 8.79
N GLU A 267 -14.35 21.57 9.95
CA GLU A 267 -13.71 21.79 11.24
C GLU A 267 -12.28 21.25 11.25
N GLN A 268 -12.06 20.03 10.72
CA GLN A 268 -10.72 19.46 10.54
C GLN A 268 -9.84 20.36 9.65
N ARG A 269 -10.41 20.94 8.59
CA ARG A 269 -9.68 21.84 7.69
C ARG A 269 -9.33 23.15 8.39
N ALA A 270 -10.26 23.75 9.12
CA ALA A 270 -10.03 24.96 9.90
C ALA A 270 -8.95 24.71 10.98
N GLU A 271 -9.00 23.55 11.64
CA GLU A 271 -7.98 23.16 12.62
C GLU A 271 -6.60 22.99 11.99
N ASN A 272 -6.52 22.33 10.83
CA ASN A 272 -5.26 22.19 10.11
C ASN A 272 -4.72 23.55 9.62
N GLN A 273 -5.59 24.48 9.23
CA GLN A 273 -5.19 25.86 8.89
C GLN A 273 -4.59 26.58 10.10
N ARG A 274 -5.21 26.47 11.28
CA ARG A 274 -4.67 27.02 12.53
C ARG A 274 -3.30 26.42 12.86
N LYS A 275 -3.19 25.10 12.84
CA LYS A 275 -1.93 24.39 13.12
C LYS A 275 -0.83 24.75 12.13
N LEU A 276 -1.17 24.93 10.84
CA LEU A 276 -0.22 25.41 9.84
C LEU A 276 0.22 26.85 10.13
N HIS A 277 -0.72 27.73 10.50
CA HIS A 277 -0.41 29.11 10.87
C HIS A 277 0.58 29.15 12.04
N ASP A 278 0.30 28.44 13.13
CA ASP A 278 1.15 28.39 14.32
C ASP A 278 2.56 27.84 14.00
N ALA A 279 2.62 26.79 13.18
CA ALA A 279 3.88 26.21 12.70
C ALA A 279 4.70 27.24 11.90
N LEU A 280 4.05 27.98 10.99
CA LEU A 280 4.72 28.99 10.17
C LEU A 280 5.17 30.21 10.99
N THR A 281 4.37 30.64 11.97
CA THR A 281 4.70 31.73 12.89
C THR A 281 5.94 31.37 13.71
N ARG A 282 5.93 30.21 14.37
CA ARG A 282 7.10 29.71 15.11
C ARG A 282 8.35 29.61 14.24
N TRP A 283 8.21 29.10 13.02
CA TRP A 283 9.34 28.98 12.10
C TRP A 283 9.91 30.35 11.71
N LYS A 284 9.06 31.35 11.44
CA LYS A 284 9.48 32.72 11.12
C LYS A 284 10.17 33.42 12.29
N GLU A 285 9.67 33.21 13.51
CA GLU A 285 10.20 33.83 14.72
C GLU A 285 11.52 33.21 15.19
N THR A 286 11.65 31.88 15.08
CA THR A 286 12.79 31.15 15.66
C THR A 286 13.80 30.65 14.64
N GLY A 287 13.43 30.58 13.36
CA GLY A 287 14.20 29.89 12.32
C GLY A 287 14.20 28.35 12.44
N ILE A 288 13.61 27.79 13.50
CA ILE A 288 13.60 26.35 13.78
C ILE A 288 12.40 25.70 13.07
N ILE A 289 12.63 24.57 12.40
CA ILE A 289 11.55 23.78 11.78
C ILE A 289 10.65 23.20 12.88
N PRO A 290 9.33 23.47 12.86
CA PRO A 290 8.40 23.00 13.87
C PRO A 290 8.11 21.51 13.63
N MET A 291 8.87 20.66 14.32
CA MET A 291 8.68 19.21 14.25
C MET A 291 7.55 18.75 15.18
N MET A 292 6.84 17.70 14.77
CA MET A 292 5.94 16.94 15.61
C MET A 292 6.72 16.17 16.67
N ASP A 293 6.35 16.36 17.93
CA ASP A 293 7.02 15.69 19.03
C ASP A 293 6.53 14.24 19.21
N ARG A 294 7.13 13.53 20.17
CA ARG A 294 6.79 12.13 20.42
C ARG A 294 5.36 11.96 20.96
N GLU A 295 4.91 12.85 21.83
CA GLU A 295 3.60 12.75 22.46
C GLU A 295 2.48 13.04 21.45
N GLU A 296 2.69 14.02 20.59
CA GLU A 296 1.82 14.32 19.44
C GLU A 296 1.75 13.14 18.46
N ARG A 297 2.88 12.48 18.19
CA ARG A 297 2.90 11.27 17.36
C ARG A 297 2.09 10.15 17.98
N GLU A 298 2.27 9.89 19.28
CA GLU A 298 1.56 8.83 20.00
C GLU A 298 0.03 9.09 19.99
N ARG A 299 -0.39 10.35 20.18
CA ARG A 299 -1.80 10.77 20.05
C ARG A 299 -2.35 10.59 18.62
N MET A 300 -1.55 10.86 17.60
CA MET A 300 -1.98 10.68 16.20
C MET A 300 -2.02 9.21 15.77
N SER A 301 -1.15 8.36 16.31
CA SER A 301 -1.08 6.92 15.99
C SER A 301 -2.16 6.06 16.67
N GLY A 302 -2.99 6.65 17.55
CA GLY A 302 -4.05 5.97 18.28
C GLY A 302 -5.28 5.56 17.46
N TRP A 303 -5.14 5.46 16.13
CA TRP A 303 -6.18 5.03 15.18
C TRP A 303 -5.64 3.88 14.31
#